data_AF-A0A1G2GTQ6-F1
#
_entry.id   AF-A0A1G2GTQ6-F1
#
_cell.length_a   1.000
_cell.length_b   1.000
_cell.length_c   1.000
_cell.angle_alpha   90.00
_cell.angle_beta   90.00
_cell.angle_gamma   90.00
#
_symmetry.space_group_name_H-M   'P 1'
#
loop_
_entity.id
_entity.type
_entity.pdbx_description
1 polymer ?
#
loop_
_entity_poly.entity_id
_entity_poly.type
_entity_poly.pdbx_seq_one_letter_code
_entity_poly.pdbx_strand_id
1 'polypeptide(L)'
;MNTVVLQLLQVAATLLLAAQTHAGELSPALTAQFISFASRAVQLGTQALAPQPVIPAISSKNIWPNISGLRNAFYINSEGVRVRLGNGIRLLEEYTSFGDMNGDGFDEALVVTSEGTTSYALAAFLNQGGILFNVAAVPLPKNLVIYSHRIESGIFSIELRDEAGAKKKLLYKLLGNTLISV
;
A
#
# COMPACT_ATOMS: atom_id res chain seq x y z
N MET A 1 -2.02 5.12 -20.78
CA MET A 1 -1.68 3.87 -20.05
C MET A 1 -1.37 2.71 -21.00
N ASN A 2 -2.23 2.40 -21.99
CA ASN A 2 -2.00 1.28 -22.92
C ASN A 2 -0.67 1.30 -23.70
N THR A 3 -0.17 2.47 -24.11
CA THR A 3 1.04 2.56 -24.95
C THR A 3 2.31 2.14 -24.21
N VAL A 4 2.43 2.50 -22.93
CA VAL A 4 3.60 2.16 -22.10
C VAL A 4 3.63 0.67 -21.78
N VAL A 5 2.46 0.08 -21.48
CA VAL A 5 2.38 -1.38 -21.25
C VAL A 5 2.68 -2.17 -22.52
N LEU A 6 2.16 -1.73 -23.68
CA LEU A 6 2.50 -2.35 -24.96
C LEU A 6 4.00 -2.33 -25.21
N GLN A 7 4.66 -1.19 -24.95
CA GLN A 7 6.10 -1.03 -25.11
C GLN A 7 6.88 -1.95 -24.15
N LEU A 8 6.47 -2.05 -22.88
CA LEU A 8 7.07 -2.95 -21.89
C LEU A 8 6.96 -4.43 -22.31
N LEU A 9 5.78 -4.85 -22.77
CA LEU A 9 5.55 -6.21 -23.26
C LEU A 9 6.32 -6.49 -24.55
N GLN A 10 6.43 -5.50 -25.43
CA GLN A 10 7.19 -5.61 -26.68
C GLN A 10 8.71 -5.73 -26.42
N VAL A 11 9.25 -4.99 -25.45
CA VAL A 11 10.63 -5.13 -25.01
C VAL A 11 10.87 -6.50 -24.36
N ALA A 12 9.95 -6.97 -23.52
CA ALA A 12 10.04 -8.30 -22.91
C ALA A 12 10.07 -9.42 -23.97
N ALA A 13 9.17 -9.35 -24.96
CA ALA A 13 9.11 -10.31 -26.06
C ALA A 13 10.40 -10.29 -26.90
N THR A 14 10.94 -9.10 -27.17
CA THR A 14 12.18 -8.93 -27.95
C THR A 14 13.38 -9.53 -27.22
N LEU A 15 13.48 -9.34 -25.90
CA LEU A 15 14.56 -9.89 -25.08
C LEU A 15 14.48 -11.42 -24.97
N LEU A 16 13.26 -11.98 -24.83
CA LEU A 16 13.06 -13.42 -24.83
C LEU A 16 13.43 -14.03 -26.19
N LEU A 17 13.03 -13.38 -27.29
CA LEU A 17 13.37 -13.82 -28.63
C LEU A 17 14.88 -13.76 -28.88
N ALA A 18 15.56 -12.70 -28.43
CA ALA A 18 17.01 -12.58 -28.51
C ALA A 18 17.72 -13.67 -27.68
N ALA A 19 17.23 -13.94 -26.46
CA ALA A 19 17.77 -15.00 -25.61
C ALA A 19 17.61 -16.40 -26.23
N GLN A 20 16.51 -16.65 -26.95
CA GLN A 20 16.28 -17.92 -27.64
C GLN A 20 17.10 -18.06 -28.92
N THR A 21 17.15 -17.02 -29.74
CA THR A 21 17.85 -17.02 -31.04
C THR A 21 19.36 -17.07 -30.88
N HIS A 22 19.91 -16.44 -29.82
CA HIS A 22 21.34 -16.38 -29.52
C HIS A 22 21.74 -17.24 -28.31
N ALA A 23 20.95 -18.27 -27.95
CA ALA A 23 21.17 -19.08 -26.75
C ALA A 23 22.56 -19.76 -26.68
N GLY A 24 23.19 -20.02 -27.83
CA GLY A 24 24.53 -20.59 -27.93
C GLY A 24 25.67 -19.56 -27.95
N GLU A 25 25.35 -18.28 -28.10
CA GLU A 25 26.33 -17.17 -28.19
C GLU A 25 26.40 -16.37 -26.89
N LEU A 26 25.34 -16.39 -26.09
CA LEU A 26 25.25 -15.70 -24.80
C LEU A 26 25.77 -16.58 -23.66
N SER A 27 26.42 -15.96 -22.68
CA SER A 27 26.79 -16.68 -21.46
C SER A 27 25.53 -17.07 -20.67
N PRO A 28 25.55 -18.19 -19.93
CA PRO A 28 24.40 -18.62 -19.12
C PRO A 28 23.90 -17.53 -18.15
N ALA A 29 24.82 -16.72 -17.60
CA ALA A 29 24.49 -15.61 -16.71
C ALA A 29 23.71 -14.49 -17.43
N LEU A 30 24.11 -14.15 -18.66
CA LEU A 30 23.44 -13.11 -19.45
C LEU A 30 22.06 -13.57 -19.92
N THR A 31 21.94 -14.83 -20.34
CA THR A 31 20.65 -15.46 -20.69
C THR A 31 19.68 -15.44 -19.49
N ALA A 32 20.16 -15.76 -18.28
CA ALA A 32 19.35 -15.69 -17.07
C ALA A 32 18.89 -14.25 -16.73
N GLN A 33 19.73 -13.25 -16.97
CA GLN A 33 19.36 -11.84 -16.79
C GLN A 33 18.27 -11.40 -17.76
N PHE A 34 18.35 -11.78 -19.04
CA PHE A 34 17.32 -11.47 -20.03
C PHE A 34 15.97 -12.09 -19.68
N ILE A 35 15.97 -13.36 -19.26
CA ILE A 35 14.74 -14.06 -18.81
C ILE A 35 14.15 -13.36 -17.57
N SER A 36 15.00 -13.01 -16.59
CA SER A 36 14.56 -12.32 -15.38
C SER A 36 13.93 -10.95 -15.68
N PHE A 37 14.57 -10.17 -16.54
CA PHE A 37 14.06 -8.86 -16.93
C PHE A 37 12.74 -8.97 -17.70
N ALA A 38 12.66 -9.87 -18.68
CA ALA A 38 11.44 -10.08 -19.45
C ALA A 38 10.28 -10.56 -18.57
N SER A 39 10.53 -11.45 -17.62
CA SER A 39 9.53 -11.90 -16.65
C SER A 39 8.99 -10.75 -15.80
N ARG A 40 9.86 -9.87 -15.30
CA ARG A 40 9.46 -8.67 -14.54
C ARG A 40 8.65 -7.68 -15.39
N ALA A 41 9.05 -7.46 -16.63
CA ALA A 41 8.32 -6.57 -17.55
C ALA A 41 6.92 -7.12 -17.88
N VAL A 42 6.78 -8.44 -18.04
CA VAL A 42 5.47 -9.10 -18.19
C VAL A 42 4.63 -8.94 -16.93
N GLN A 43 5.20 -9.18 -15.74
CA GLN A 43 4.48 -9.01 -14.46
C GLN A 43 4.01 -7.56 -14.25
N LEU A 44 4.84 -6.58 -14.57
CA LEU A 44 4.46 -5.16 -14.48
C LEU A 44 3.38 -4.80 -15.51
N GLY A 45 3.51 -5.30 -16.74
CA GLY A 45 2.51 -5.08 -17.79
C GLY A 45 1.16 -5.72 -17.46
N THR A 46 1.15 -6.94 -16.92
CA THR A 46 -0.07 -7.60 -16.49
C THR A 46 -0.68 -6.94 -15.27
N GLN A 47 0.11 -6.43 -14.32
CA GLN A 47 -0.41 -5.62 -13.21
C GLN A 47 -1.03 -4.29 -13.68
N ALA A 48 -0.41 -3.61 -14.64
CA ALA A 48 -0.90 -2.35 -15.17
C ALA A 48 -2.15 -2.51 -16.06
N LEU A 49 -2.37 -3.70 -16.64
CA LEU A 49 -3.57 -4.05 -17.42
C LEU A 49 -4.62 -4.79 -16.61
N ALA A 50 -4.25 -5.35 -15.46
CA ALA A 50 -5.22 -5.94 -14.54
C ALA A 50 -6.22 -4.83 -14.21
N PRO A 51 -7.53 -5.07 -14.39
CA PRO A 51 -8.51 -4.19 -13.82
C PRO A 51 -8.14 -4.04 -12.35
N GLN A 52 -7.84 -2.81 -11.91
CA GLN A 52 -7.76 -2.53 -10.49
C GLN A 52 -9.05 -3.09 -9.92
N PRO A 53 -9.00 -4.06 -8.99
CA PRO A 53 -10.22 -4.64 -8.46
C PRO A 53 -11.04 -3.47 -7.94
N VAL A 54 -12.15 -3.18 -8.62
CA VAL A 54 -13.15 -2.26 -8.10
C VAL A 54 -13.75 -3.04 -6.96
N ILE A 55 -13.12 -2.93 -5.79
CA ILE A 55 -13.66 -3.46 -4.55
C ILE A 55 -14.95 -2.65 -4.36
N PRO A 56 -16.13 -3.30 -4.45
CA PRO A 56 -17.39 -2.58 -4.32
C PRO A 56 -17.35 -1.80 -3.00
N ALA A 57 -17.58 -0.49 -3.07
CA ALA A 57 -17.56 0.37 -1.90
C ALA A 57 -18.67 -0.08 -0.92
N ILE A 58 -18.30 -0.88 0.09
CA ILE A 58 -19.21 -1.24 1.17
C ILE A 58 -19.03 -0.20 2.27
N SER A 59 -19.75 0.93 2.17
CA SER A 59 -19.84 1.89 3.28
C SER A 59 -20.73 1.30 4.39
N SER A 60 -20.28 0.23 5.02
CA SER A 60 -21.02 -0.45 6.07
C SER A 60 -20.50 -0.01 7.43
N LYS A 61 -21.39 0.48 8.30
CA LYS A 61 -21.09 0.69 9.73
C LYS A 61 -20.73 -0.63 10.45
N ASN A 62 -21.08 -1.77 9.84
CA ASN A 62 -20.99 -3.09 10.46
C ASN A 62 -19.72 -3.87 10.05
N ILE A 63 -18.87 -3.31 9.19
CA ILE A 63 -17.60 -3.92 8.81
C ILE A 63 -16.49 -3.15 9.52
N TRP A 64 -15.82 -3.81 10.46
CA TRP A 64 -14.68 -3.20 11.15
C TRP A 64 -13.39 -3.44 10.34
N PRO A 65 -12.49 -2.44 10.26
CA PRO A 65 -12.62 -1.03 10.67
C PRO A 65 -13.67 -0.26 9.84
N ASN A 66 -14.49 0.60 10.48
CA ASN A 66 -15.53 1.39 9.79
C ASN A 66 -15.20 2.89 9.78
N ILE A 67 -15.91 3.66 8.94
CA ILE A 67 -15.70 5.11 8.80
C ILE A 67 -16.02 5.91 10.08
N SER A 68 -16.85 5.38 10.98
CA SER A 68 -17.06 6.01 12.30
C SER A 68 -15.83 5.83 13.19
N GLY A 69 -15.16 4.67 13.10
CA GLY A 69 -13.86 4.43 13.72
C GLY A 69 -12.79 5.37 13.17
N LEU A 70 -12.76 5.57 11.84
CA LEU A 70 -11.89 6.53 11.17
C LEU A 70 -12.02 7.96 11.73
N ARG A 71 -13.26 8.47 11.84
CA ARG A 71 -13.54 9.82 12.37
C ARG A 71 -13.06 10.01 13.81
N ASN A 72 -13.13 8.93 14.59
CA ASN A 72 -12.75 8.91 16.00
C ASN A 72 -11.29 8.50 16.22
N ALA A 73 -10.58 8.02 15.20
CA ALA A 73 -9.20 7.60 15.33
C ALA A 73 -8.30 8.79 15.66
N PHE A 74 -7.17 8.47 16.28
CA PHE A 74 -6.12 9.44 16.58
C PHE A 74 -5.05 9.38 15.51
N TYR A 75 -4.63 10.56 15.06
CA TYR A 75 -3.60 10.76 14.04
C TYR A 75 -2.51 11.64 14.64
N ILE A 76 -1.28 11.46 14.17
CA ILE A 76 -0.18 12.35 14.50
C ILE A 76 -0.08 13.35 13.35
N ASN A 77 -0.28 14.63 13.62
CA ASN A 77 -0.09 15.68 12.62
C ASN A 77 1.41 15.96 12.37
N SER A 78 1.72 16.88 11.46
CA SER A 78 3.09 17.31 11.12
C SER A 78 3.90 17.78 12.34
N GLU A 79 3.23 18.24 13.40
CA GLU A 79 3.85 18.71 14.64
C GLU A 79 4.04 17.60 15.69
N GLY A 80 3.71 16.34 15.37
CA GLY A 80 3.84 15.24 16.32
C GLY A 80 2.69 15.14 17.34
N VAL A 81 1.62 15.92 17.19
CA VAL A 81 0.50 16.01 18.13
C VAL A 81 -0.64 15.08 17.72
N ARG A 82 -1.26 14.44 18.71
CA ARG A 82 -2.45 13.61 18.52
C ARG A 82 -3.68 14.47 18.23
N VAL A 83 -4.23 14.34 17.05
CA VAL A 83 -5.48 14.99 16.61
C VAL A 83 -6.52 13.95 16.23
N ARG A 84 -7.80 14.26 16.43
CA ARG A 84 -8.91 13.47 15.86
C ARG A 84 -9.31 14.08 14.53
N LEU A 85 -9.62 13.24 13.53
CA LEU A 85 -10.11 13.72 12.24
C LEU A 85 -11.46 14.42 12.34
N GLY A 86 -12.34 13.96 13.23
CA GLY A 86 -13.69 14.51 13.36
C GLY A 86 -14.55 14.29 12.11
N ASN A 87 -15.57 15.12 11.91
CA ASN A 87 -16.50 15.01 10.77
C ASN A 87 -15.98 15.65 9.46
N GLY A 88 -14.89 16.41 9.53
CA GLY A 88 -14.34 17.20 8.42
C GLY A 88 -13.24 16.48 7.66
N ILE A 89 -13.39 15.18 7.39
CA ILE A 89 -12.40 14.40 6.62
C ILE A 89 -12.33 14.99 5.21
N ARG A 90 -11.35 15.84 4.96
CA ARG A 90 -10.91 16.25 3.63
C ARG A 90 -9.51 15.69 3.49
N LEU A 91 -9.35 14.74 2.58
CA LEU A 91 -8.05 14.28 2.11
C LEU A 91 -7.49 15.40 1.22
N LEU A 92 -7.11 16.50 1.84
CA LEU A 92 -6.22 17.49 1.25
C LEU A 92 -4.82 17.01 1.62
N GLU A 93 -3.90 17.08 0.65
CA GLU A 93 -2.52 16.52 0.64
C GLU A 93 -1.72 16.70 1.95
N GLU A 94 -2.13 17.63 2.82
CA GLU A 94 -1.40 18.02 4.02
C GLU A 94 -1.86 17.34 5.33
N TYR A 95 -3.09 16.81 5.44
CA TYR A 95 -3.64 16.50 6.78
C TYR A 95 -3.92 15.02 7.10
N THR A 96 -4.01 14.13 6.11
CA THR A 96 -4.17 12.67 6.36
C THR A 96 -3.97 11.83 5.10
N SER A 97 -3.04 12.20 4.23
CA SER A 97 -2.69 11.38 3.07
C SER A 97 -1.64 10.36 3.45
N PHE A 98 -2.00 9.09 3.45
CA PHE A 98 -1.07 7.99 3.61
C PHE A 98 -0.87 7.32 2.25
N GLY A 99 -0.18 8.06 1.37
CA GLY A 99 0.54 7.69 0.14
C GLY A 99 -0.05 6.62 -0.77
N ASP A 100 -0.17 6.91 -2.07
CA ASP A 100 -0.65 6.00 -3.13
C ASP A 100 -0.08 4.56 -3.04
N MET A 101 -0.79 3.68 -2.33
CA MET A 101 -0.47 2.30 -2.03
C MET A 101 -0.87 1.36 -3.16
N ASN A 102 -1.90 1.73 -3.93
CA ASN A 102 -2.47 0.89 -4.97
C ASN A 102 -2.06 1.35 -6.40
N GLY A 103 -1.44 2.52 -6.52
CA GLY A 103 -0.93 3.10 -7.78
C GLY A 103 -1.99 3.80 -8.63
N ASP A 104 -3.13 4.23 -8.07
CA ASP A 104 -4.23 4.86 -8.81
C ASP A 104 -4.13 6.39 -8.88
N GLY A 105 -3.09 6.97 -8.28
CA GLY A 105 -2.83 8.41 -8.26
C GLY A 105 -3.59 9.17 -7.16
N PHE A 106 -4.30 8.46 -6.27
CA PHE A 106 -4.91 9.04 -5.08
C PHE A 106 -4.30 8.43 -3.82
N ASP A 107 -3.87 9.28 -2.90
CA ASP A 107 -3.38 8.79 -1.61
C ASP A 107 -4.50 8.14 -0.79
N GLU A 108 -4.17 6.98 -0.23
CA GLU A 108 -5.02 6.24 0.70
C GLU A 108 -4.96 6.77 2.14
N ALA A 109 -5.83 6.25 2.99
CA ALA A 109 -5.79 6.50 4.42
C ALA A 109 -5.35 5.25 5.20
N LEU A 110 -4.26 5.38 5.96
CA LEU A 110 -3.80 4.37 6.92
C LEU A 110 -3.97 4.91 8.34
N VAL A 111 -4.75 4.21 9.15
CA VAL A 111 -5.23 4.78 10.41
C VAL A 111 -5.07 3.79 11.55
N VAL A 112 -4.72 4.29 12.74
CA VAL A 112 -4.78 3.47 13.95
C VAL A 112 -6.19 3.57 14.51
N THR A 113 -6.97 2.51 14.33
CA THR A 113 -8.28 2.39 14.95
C THR A 113 -8.17 1.60 16.25
N SER A 114 -9.12 1.80 17.15
CA SER A 114 -9.36 0.83 18.22
C SER A 114 -10.49 -0.14 17.83
N GLU A 115 -10.36 -1.39 18.24
CA GLU A 115 -11.46 -2.35 18.34
C GLU A 115 -11.88 -2.41 19.80
N GLY A 116 -12.95 -1.71 20.16
CA GLY A 116 -13.35 -1.55 21.56
C GLY A 116 -12.35 -0.71 22.37
N THR A 117 -12.22 -1.03 23.66
CA THR A 117 -11.43 -0.24 24.63
C THR A 117 -9.97 -0.70 24.76
N THR A 118 -9.57 -1.86 24.21
CA THR A 118 -8.27 -2.45 24.56
C THR A 118 -7.43 -2.96 23.39
N SER A 119 -7.93 -2.94 22.15
CA SER A 119 -7.20 -3.43 20.98
C SER A 119 -7.02 -2.33 19.97
N TYR A 120 -5.81 -2.18 19.43
CA TYR A 120 -5.52 -1.28 18.32
C TYR A 120 -5.25 -2.08 17.06
N ALA A 121 -5.59 -1.51 15.92
CA ALA A 121 -5.17 -2.03 14.64
C ALA A 121 -4.78 -0.91 13.70
N LEU A 122 -3.82 -1.22 12.84
CA LEU A 122 -3.54 -0.44 11.66
C LEU A 122 -4.53 -0.84 10.58
N ALA A 123 -5.33 0.11 10.12
CA ALA A 123 -6.36 -0.08 9.12
C ALA A 123 -6.03 0.69 7.84
N ALA A 124 -6.14 0.03 6.68
CA ALA A 124 -6.02 0.66 5.37
C ALA A 124 -7.42 0.93 4.79
N PHE A 125 -7.60 2.13 4.25
CA PHE A 125 -8.77 2.57 3.52
C PHE A 125 -8.33 3.09 2.15
N LEU A 126 -8.87 2.51 1.07
CA LEU A 126 -8.62 3.00 -0.27
C LEU A 126 -9.41 4.28 -0.53
N ASN A 127 -8.81 5.21 -1.28
CA ASN A 127 -9.42 6.47 -1.71
C ASN A 127 -9.73 6.43 -3.20
N GLN A 128 -11.00 6.35 -3.57
CA GLN A 128 -11.44 6.45 -4.97
C GLN A 128 -12.07 7.81 -5.22
N GLY A 129 -11.24 8.84 -5.44
CA GLY A 129 -11.72 10.18 -5.79
C GLY A 129 -12.55 10.85 -4.70
N GLY A 130 -12.14 10.71 -3.43
CA GLY A 130 -12.78 11.32 -2.26
C GLY A 130 -13.73 10.38 -1.50
N ILE A 131 -13.89 9.14 -1.97
CA ILE A 131 -14.64 8.10 -1.28
C ILE A 131 -13.65 7.13 -0.63
N LEU A 132 -13.73 7.01 0.70
CA LEU A 132 -12.94 6.06 1.48
C LEU A 132 -13.69 4.75 1.73
N PHE A 133 -13.02 3.62 1.53
CA PHE A 133 -13.56 2.30 1.87
C PHE A 133 -12.49 1.39 2.49
N ASN A 134 -12.93 0.59 3.45
CA ASN A 134 -12.07 -0.35 4.16
C ASN A 134 -11.61 -1.46 3.20
N VAL A 135 -10.30 -1.74 3.24
CA VAL A 135 -9.72 -2.90 2.55
C VAL A 135 -9.07 -3.89 3.50
N ALA A 136 -8.36 -3.44 4.55
CA ALA A 136 -7.58 -4.32 5.40
C ALA A 136 -7.34 -3.74 6.79
N ALA A 137 -7.07 -4.62 7.76
CA ALA A 137 -6.54 -4.23 9.06
C ALA A 137 -5.57 -5.27 9.61
N VAL A 138 -4.56 -4.82 10.37
CA VAL A 138 -3.63 -5.68 11.11
C VAL A 138 -3.64 -5.28 12.57
N PRO A 139 -3.83 -6.22 13.51
CA PRO A 139 -3.72 -5.94 14.93
C PRO A 139 -2.33 -5.40 15.30
N LEU A 140 -2.31 -4.35 16.12
CA LEU A 140 -1.09 -3.81 16.70
C LEU A 140 -0.94 -4.30 18.14
N PRO A 141 0.30 -4.51 18.64
CA PRO A 141 0.53 -4.86 20.03
C PRO A 141 -0.05 -3.79 20.98
N LYS A 142 -0.67 -4.25 22.07
CA LYS A 142 -1.13 -3.35 23.14
C LYS A 142 0.09 -2.59 23.68
N ASN A 143 -0.09 -1.30 23.98
CA ASN A 143 0.90 -0.39 24.55
C ASN A 143 1.96 0.16 23.57
N LEU A 144 1.82 -0.10 22.27
CA LEU A 144 2.64 0.54 21.25
C LEU A 144 1.91 1.70 20.61
N VAL A 145 2.57 2.85 20.55
CA VAL A 145 2.10 4.04 19.85
C VAL A 145 2.90 4.20 18.56
N ILE A 146 2.25 4.59 17.46
CA ILE A 146 3.00 5.02 16.28
C ILE A 146 3.80 6.25 16.68
N TYR A 147 5.11 6.21 16.46
CA TYR A 147 6.06 7.30 16.69
C TYR A 147 6.40 8.01 15.39
N SER A 148 6.62 7.25 14.31
CA SER A 148 6.85 7.79 12.98
C SER A 148 6.32 6.82 11.92
N HIS A 149 6.15 7.31 10.70
CA HIS A 149 5.82 6.47 9.57
C HIS A 149 6.42 7.03 8.28
N ARG A 150 6.51 6.20 7.24
CA ARG A 150 6.99 6.56 5.90
C ARG A 150 6.37 5.63 4.87
N ILE A 151 6.00 6.18 3.72
CA ILE A 151 5.63 5.39 2.54
C ILE A 151 6.69 5.59 1.47
N GLU A 152 7.22 4.49 0.95
CA GLU A 152 8.21 4.51 -0.12
C GLU A 152 8.00 3.31 -1.03
N SER A 153 7.79 3.57 -2.32
CA SER A 153 7.59 2.51 -3.33
C SER A 153 6.47 1.52 -2.97
N GLY A 154 5.33 2.01 -2.46
CA GLY A 154 4.18 1.19 -2.03
C GLY A 154 4.42 0.35 -0.77
N ILE A 155 5.53 0.59 -0.05
CA ILE A 155 5.80 -0.01 1.26
C ILE A 155 5.53 1.03 2.34
N PHE A 156 4.69 0.65 3.30
CA PHE A 156 4.41 1.43 4.48
C PHE A 156 5.29 0.98 5.65
N SER A 157 6.19 1.84 6.07
CA SER A 157 7.02 1.66 7.26
C SER A 157 6.39 2.40 8.43
N ILE A 158 6.17 1.70 9.55
CA ILE A 158 5.83 2.33 10.83
C ILE A 158 6.91 2.08 11.85
N GLU A 159 7.26 3.10 12.60
CA GLU A 159 8.02 2.97 13.82
C GLU A 159 7.05 3.13 14.99
N LEU A 160 6.92 2.07 15.75
CA LEU A 160 6.19 2.03 17.00
C LEU A 160 7.11 2.36 18.16
N ARG A 161 6.56 2.89 19.25
CA ARG A 161 7.25 3.15 20.50
C ARG A 161 6.40 2.67 21.67
N ASP A 162 7.00 2.03 22.66
CA ASP A 162 6.33 1.71 23.93
C ASP A 162 6.44 2.86 24.96
N GLU A 163 5.83 2.67 26.13
CA GLU A 163 5.91 3.64 27.24
C GLU A 163 7.33 3.83 27.79
N ALA A 164 8.18 2.79 27.72
CA ALA A 164 9.59 2.84 28.09
C ALA A 164 10.46 3.52 27.02
N GLY A 165 9.87 3.84 25.87
CA GLY A 165 10.52 4.50 24.76
C GLY A 165 11.22 3.58 23.76
N ALA A 166 11.13 2.25 23.93
CA ALA A 166 11.70 1.26 23.02
C ALA A 166 10.97 1.32 21.67
N LYS A 167 11.74 1.28 20.58
CA LYS A 167 11.22 1.40 19.23
C LYS A 167 11.09 0.04 18.54
N LYS A 168 10.01 -0.15 17.79
CA LYS A 168 9.80 -1.32 16.92
C LYS A 168 9.41 -0.87 15.53
N LYS A 169 10.17 -1.25 14.51
CA LYS A 169 9.82 -0.98 13.12
C LYS A 169 8.99 -2.13 12.55
N LEU A 170 7.88 -1.82 11.92
CA LEU A 170 7.06 -2.77 11.14
C LEU A 170 6.94 -2.25 9.71
N LEU A 171 6.98 -3.15 8.75
CA LEU A 171 6.85 -2.83 7.33
C LEU A 171 5.64 -3.57 6.79
N TYR A 172 4.81 -2.86 6.03
CA TYR A 172 3.59 -3.39 5.45
C TYR A 172 3.51 -3.07 3.97
N LYS A 173 2.86 -3.96 3.22
CA LYS A 173 2.44 -3.71 1.84
C LYS A 173 0.99 -4.11 1.67
N LEU A 174 0.23 -3.30 0.94
CA LEU A 174 -1.12 -3.68 0.52
C LEU A 174 -1.01 -4.57 -0.72
N LEU A 175 -1.50 -5.81 -0.62
CA LEU A 175 -1.65 -6.72 -1.75
C LEU A 175 -3.13 -7.06 -1.89
N GLY A 176 -3.78 -6.52 -2.91
CA GLY A 176 -5.23 -6.62 -3.07
C GLY A 176 -5.95 -5.97 -1.89
N ASN A 177 -6.66 -6.79 -1.10
CA ASN A 177 -7.38 -6.37 0.10
C ASN A 177 -6.69 -6.82 1.41
N THR A 178 -5.39 -7.10 1.39
CA THR A 178 -4.68 -7.60 2.57
C THR A 178 -3.41 -6.79 2.82
N LEU A 179 -3.21 -6.38 4.07
CA LEU A 179 -1.93 -5.84 4.54
C LEU A 179 -1.03 -7.00 4.95
N ILE A 180 0.09 -7.15 4.25
CA ILE A 180 1.10 -8.16 4.56
C ILE A 180 2.30 -7.50 5.24
N SER A 181 2.88 -8.17 6.24
CA SER A 181 4.19 -7.78 6.77
C SER A 181 5.26 -8.15 5.75
N VAL A 182 6.21 -7.26 5.49
CA VAL A 182 7.32 -7.47 4.55
C VAL A 182 8.68 -7.32 5.21
#